data_AF-A0A383A5M6-F1
#
_entry.id   AF-A0A383A5M6-F1
#
_cell.length_a   1.000
_cell.length_b   1.000
_cell.length_c   1.000
_cell.angle_alpha   90.00
_cell.angle_beta   90.00
_cell.angle_gamma   90.00
#
_symmetry.space_group_name_H-M   'P 1'
#
loop_
_entity.id
_entity.type
_entity.pdbx_description
1 polymer ?
#
loop_
_entity_poly.entity_id
_entity_poly.type
_entity_poly.pdbx_seq_one_letter_code
_entity_poly.pdbx_strand_id
1 'polypeptide(L)'
;MKNIYYILSIVTISLILACSNTTKSQETSVAVENNTVTEKETAEGWIQLFNGKNLEGWEVKINGFASGENAFNTFRVKNNSLVVSYEN
;
A
#
# COMPACT_ATOMS: atom_id res chain seq x y z
N MET A 1 23.14 -43.95 -27.65
CA MET A 1 23.84 -42.82 -27.00
C MET A 1 23.02 -41.51 -27.01
N LYS A 2 22.40 -41.09 -28.12
CA LYS A 2 21.61 -39.83 -28.16
C LYS A 2 20.39 -39.79 -27.20
N ASN A 3 19.78 -40.94 -26.92
CA ASN A 3 18.57 -41.05 -26.12
C ASN A 3 18.81 -40.86 -24.61
N ILE A 4 20.02 -41.19 -24.11
CA ILE A 4 20.35 -40.98 -22.69
C ILE A 4 20.56 -39.48 -22.40
N TYR A 5 21.17 -38.75 -23.35
CA TYR A 5 21.33 -37.30 -23.26
C TYR A 5 19.99 -36.57 -23.34
N TYR A 6 19.04 -37.10 -24.11
CA TYR A 6 17.68 -36.55 -24.21
C TYR A 6 16.90 -36.69 -22.89
N ILE A 7 17.02 -37.84 -22.22
CA ILE A 7 16.39 -38.05 -20.90
C ILE A 7 17.06 -37.19 -19.83
N LEU A 8 18.40 -37.07 -19.82
CA LEU A 8 19.08 -36.14 -18.91
C LEU A 8 18.67 -34.68 -19.15
N SER A 9 18.45 -34.28 -20.40
CA SER A 9 17.99 -32.92 -20.75
C SER A 9 16.56 -32.62 -20.26
N ILE A 10 15.66 -33.60 -20.26
CA ILE A 10 14.27 -33.40 -19.82
C ILE A 10 14.19 -33.28 -18.29
N VAL A 11 15.02 -34.04 -17.57
CA VAL A 11 15.07 -34.02 -16.10
C VAL A 11 15.67 -32.69 -15.59
N THR A 12 16.66 -32.13 -16.28
CA THR A 12 17.26 -30.84 -15.89
C THR A 12 16.34 -29.65 -16.15
N ILE A 13 15.58 -29.67 -17.26
CA ILE A 13 14.58 -28.63 -17.57
C ILE A 13 13.43 -28.63 -16.54
N SER A 14 13.01 -29.82 -16.08
CA SER A 14 11.93 -29.95 -15.08
C SER A 14 12.34 -29.45 -13.69
N LEU A 15 13.63 -29.49 -13.34
CA LEU A 15 14.14 -29.02 -12.05
C LEU A 15 14.24 -27.48 -11.96
N ILE A 16 14.38 -26.79 -13.10
CA ILE A 16 14.49 -25.32 -13.17
C ILE A 16 13.11 -24.64 -13.03
N LEU A 17 12.03 -25.32 -13.39
CA LEU A 17 10.65 -24.80 -13.29
C LEU A 17 10.06 -24.80 -11.87
N ALA A 18 10.75 -25.36 -10.86
CA ALA A 18 10.27 -25.42 -9.48
C ALA A 18 10.63 -24.19 -8.62
N CYS A 19 11.44 -23.26 -9.14
CA CYS A 19 11.85 -22.05 -8.43
C CYS A 19 11.47 -20.78 -9.21
N SER A 20 10.17 -20.50 -9.32
CA SER A 20 9.70 -19.14 -9.66
C SER A 20 8.46 -18.70 -8.87
N ASN A 21 7.97 -19.53 -7.94
CA ASN A 21 6.86 -19.15 -7.06
C ASN A 21 7.39 -18.37 -5.85
N THR A 22 8.19 -17.34 -6.10
CA THR A 22 8.29 -16.21 -5.19
C THR A 22 7.16 -15.28 -5.62
N THR A 23 6.10 -15.29 -4.82
CA THR A 23 4.97 -14.39 -4.86
C THR A 23 5.49 -12.97 -5.08
N LYS A 24 5.48 -12.55 -6.34
CA LYS A 24 5.49 -11.14 -6.71
C LYS A 24 4.21 -10.63 -6.07
N SER A 25 4.32 -9.85 -4.99
CA SER A 25 3.23 -8.99 -4.56
C SER A 25 2.79 -8.23 -5.80
N GLN A 26 1.72 -8.71 -6.43
CA GLN A 26 1.02 -7.96 -7.44
C GLN A 26 0.40 -6.80 -6.66
N GLU A 27 1.13 -5.69 -6.59
CA GLU A 27 0.50 -4.39 -6.66
C GLU A 27 -0.23 -4.36 -7.99
N THR A 28 -1.45 -4.89 -7.97
CA THR A 28 -2.42 -4.67 -9.01
C THR A 28 -2.71 -3.18 -8.95
N SER A 29 -2.19 -2.42 -9.92
CA SER A 29 -2.51 -1.02 -10.19
C SER A 29 -3.95 -0.85 -10.68
N VAL A 30 -4.91 -1.44 -9.98
CA VAL A 30 -6.25 -0.87 -9.93
C VAL A 30 -6.11 0.27 -8.95
N ALA A 31 -6.25 1.50 -9.43
CA ALA A 31 -6.41 2.66 -8.58
C ALA A 31 -7.70 2.47 -7.78
N VAL A 32 -7.63 1.72 -6.67
CA VAL A 32 -8.69 1.70 -5.67
C VAL A 32 -8.65 3.09 -5.06
N GLU A 33 -9.68 3.89 -5.36
CA GLU A 33 -9.82 5.23 -4.80
C GLU A 33 -10.22 5.08 -3.32
N ASN A 34 -9.22 4.78 -2.50
CA ASN A 34 -9.34 4.56 -1.08
C ASN A 34 -9.75 5.88 -0.41
N ASN A 35 -10.80 5.84 0.42
CA ASN A 35 -11.53 7.00 0.94
C ASN A 35 -12.38 7.66 -0.16
N THR A 36 -13.53 7.06 -0.45
CA THR A 36 -14.66 7.62 -1.20
C THR A 36 -15.94 7.23 -0.47
N VAL A 37 -16.93 8.12 -0.45
CA VAL A 37 -18.25 7.85 0.16
C VAL A 37 -19.12 7.13 -0.86
N THR A 38 -19.81 6.06 -0.45
CA THR A 38 -20.78 5.38 -1.33
C THR A 38 -22.01 6.25 -1.58
N GLU A 39 -22.77 5.96 -2.64
CA GLU A 39 -24.03 6.67 -2.93
C GLU A 39 -25.03 6.58 -1.76
N LYS A 40 -25.08 5.43 -1.10
CA LYS A 40 -25.93 5.22 0.07
C LYS A 40 -25.50 6.09 1.25
N GLU A 41 -24.21 6.09 1.59
CA GLU A 41 -23.68 6.92 2.68
C GLU A 41 -23.90 8.42 2.38
N THR A 42 -23.73 8.83 1.12
CA THR A 42 -24.03 10.20 0.68
C THR A 42 -25.51 10.54 0.87
N ALA A 43 -26.42 9.63 0.52
CA ALA A 43 -27.86 9.80 0.73
C ALA A 43 -28.26 9.85 2.22
N GLU A 44 -27.49 9.18 3.08
CA GLU A 44 -27.61 9.26 4.54
C GLU A 44 -26.96 10.52 5.13
N GLY A 45 -26.34 11.37 4.31
CA GLY A 45 -25.73 12.63 4.72
C GLY A 45 -24.30 12.51 5.25
N TRP A 46 -23.64 11.37 5.07
CA TRP A 46 -22.23 11.21 5.42
C TRP A 46 -21.34 12.00 4.47
N ILE A 47 -20.29 12.62 5.03
CA ILE A 47 -19.26 13.31 4.28
C ILE A 47 -17.89 12.72 4.60
N GLN A 48 -17.01 12.70 3.61
CA GLN A 48 -15.64 12.30 3.81
C GLN A 48 -14.79 13.47 4.29
N LEU A 49 -14.20 13.32 5.48
CA LEU A 49 -13.34 14.36 6.07
C LEU A 49 -11.86 14.20 5.71
N PHE A 50 -11.41 12.97 5.46
CA PHE A 50 -10.02 12.68 5.11
C PHE A 50 -9.93 12.11 3.70
N ASN A 51 -9.05 12.69 2.88
CA ASN A 51 -8.93 12.34 1.47
C ASN A 51 -8.06 11.10 1.20
N GLY A 52 -7.42 10.53 2.23
CA GLY A 52 -6.54 9.37 2.05
C GLY A 52 -5.19 9.64 1.42
N LYS A 53 -4.84 10.91 1.18
CA LYS A 53 -3.68 11.30 0.38
C LYS A 53 -2.75 12.22 1.15
N ASN A 54 -3.30 13.20 1.86
CA ASN A 54 -2.53 14.22 2.56
C ASN A 54 -3.39 14.89 3.65
N LEU A 55 -2.83 15.89 4.33
CA LEU A 55 -3.50 16.67 5.38
C LEU A 55 -4.25 17.90 4.82
N GLU A 56 -4.67 17.88 3.56
CA GLU A 56 -5.46 18.99 3.00
C GLU A 56 -6.76 19.19 3.78
N GLY A 57 -7.04 20.42 4.19
CA GLY A 57 -8.15 20.76 5.07
C GLY A 57 -7.91 20.46 6.56
N TRP A 58 -6.72 19.96 6.92
CA TRP A 58 -6.32 19.67 8.30
C TRP A 58 -5.12 20.53 8.70
N GLU A 59 -5.14 21.06 9.92
CA GLU A 59 -4.02 21.82 10.49
C GLU A 59 -3.49 21.10 11.74
N VAL A 60 -2.17 20.85 11.77
CA VAL A 60 -1.52 20.17 12.89
C VAL A 60 -1.38 21.12 14.07
N LYS A 61 -1.72 20.65 15.26
CA LYS A 61 -1.39 21.33 16.51
C LYS A 61 -0.74 20.37 17.51
N ILE A 62 0.53 20.61 17.83
CA ILE A 62 1.26 19.93 18.90
C ILE A 62 1.44 20.92 20.05
N ASN A 63 1.26 20.46 21.30
CA ASN A 63 1.48 21.32 22.47
C ASN A 63 2.95 21.77 22.52
N GLY A 64 3.19 23.05 22.80
CA GLY A 64 4.54 23.65 22.79
C GLY A 64 5.07 24.09 21.42
N PHE A 65 4.38 23.80 20.31
CA PHE A 65 4.77 24.20 18.95
C PHE A 65 3.77 25.15 18.31
N ALA A 66 4.16 25.83 17.23
CA ALA A 66 3.26 26.70 16.49
C ALA A 66 2.09 25.92 15.85
N SER A 67 1.01 26.61 15.51
CA SER A 67 -0.05 26.00 14.70
C SER A 67 0.47 25.71 13.29
N GLY A 68 0.12 24.55 12.74
CA GLY A 68 0.65 24.03 11.47
C GLY A 68 2.02 23.37 11.58
N GLU A 69 2.68 23.44 12.74
CA GLU A 69 4.02 22.87 12.91
C GLU A 69 3.95 21.39 13.35
N ASN A 70 4.41 20.50 12.46
CA ASN A 70 4.52 19.07 12.71
C ASN A 70 5.94 18.69 13.18
N ALA A 71 6.38 19.26 14.31
CA ALA A 71 7.77 19.30 14.75
C ALA A 71 8.53 17.95 14.81
N PHE A 72 7.83 16.85 15.10
CA PHE A 72 8.42 15.51 15.18
C PHE A 72 7.99 14.60 14.02
N ASN A 73 7.43 15.19 12.96
CA ASN A 73 6.75 14.45 11.92
C ASN A 73 5.71 13.48 12.52
N THR A 74 4.97 13.89 13.55
CA THR A 74 4.06 13.03 14.31
C THR A 74 2.87 12.58 13.48
N PHE A 75 2.29 13.50 12.71
CA PHE A 75 1.16 13.22 11.82
C PHE A 75 1.69 12.94 10.42
N ARG A 76 1.39 11.75 9.88
CA ARG A 76 1.84 11.30 8.56
C ARG A 76 0.67 10.65 7.82
N VAL A 77 0.76 10.58 6.50
CA VAL A 77 -0.13 9.72 5.71
C VAL A 77 0.65 8.50 5.23
N LYS A 78 0.17 7.31 5.57
CA LYS A 78 0.75 6.03 5.15
C LYS A 78 -0.36 5.07 4.77
N ASN A 79 -0.24 4.42 3.61
CA ASN A 79 -1.23 3.45 3.11
C ASN A 79 -2.66 4.00 3.18
N ASN A 80 -2.84 5.22 2.66
CA ASN A 80 -4.11 5.95 2.66
C ASN A 80 -4.76 6.23 4.02
N SER A 81 -3.98 6.14 5.11
CA SER A 81 -4.45 6.38 6.47
C SER A 81 -3.68 7.54 7.10
N LEU A 82 -4.38 8.37 7.87
CA LEU A 82 -3.77 9.31 8.81
C LEU A 82 -3.14 8.51 9.96
N VAL A 83 -1.83 8.61 10.15
CA VAL A 83 -1.08 7.90 11.16
C VAL A 83 -0.48 8.90 12.14
N VAL A 84 -0.66 8.62 13.43
CA VAL A 84 0.04 9.29 14.53
C VAL A 84 1.16 8.36 14.99
N SER A 85 2.41 8.80 14.87
CA SER A 85 3.59 8.04 15.29
C SER A 85 4.48 8.87 16.20
N TYR A 86 4.93 8.23 17.28
CA TYR A 86 5.94 8.75 18.20
C TYR A 86 7.24 7.92 18.13
N GLU A 87 7.38 7.10 17.09
CA GLU A 87 8.62 6.37 16.82
C GLU A 87 9.68 7.35 16.33
N ASN A 88 10.85 7.30 16.98
CA ASN A 88 12.07 8.04 16.63
C ASN A 88 13.01 7.17 15.79
#